data_AF-A0A4Y7JIE5-F1
#
_entry.id   AF-A0A4Y7JIE5-F1
#
_cell.length_a   1.000
_cell.length_b   1.000
_cell.length_c   1.000
_cell.angle_alpha   90.00
_cell.angle_beta   90.00
_cell.angle_gamma   90.00
#
_symmetry.space_group_name_H-M   'P 1'
#
loop_
_entity.id
_entity.type
_entity.pdbx_description
1 polymer ?
#
loop_
_entity_poly.entity_id
_entity_poly.type
_entity_poly.pdbx_seq_one_letter_code
_entity_poly.pdbx_strand_id
1 'polypeptide(L)'
;MLYNGKQVELTPEQEEVATMFAVMKDTEFAAKPKFIENFMKDWRVILGKEHLIKKFHPCDFTPIYDWHQNEKDKKKQLSAQERKALKEEKLKQEERVEPPGLETNLHGVRKGKAPLQLDADDGKPKKKFTPEMYDRLQKKINLTLDKIEKTQRDMDLKKELKTTALGTSKTNYLDPRISVAWCKRHEVPIEKIFNKSLLAKFAWTMDVDPDSD
;
A
#
# COMPACT_ATOMS: atom_id res chain seq x y z
N MET A 1 -13.00 -10.12 -17.41
CA MET A 1 -14.32 -10.53 -16.83
C MET A 1 -15.31 -10.84 -17.94
N LEU A 2 -16.51 -11.34 -17.62
CA LEU A 2 -17.60 -11.50 -18.59
C LEU A 2 -18.71 -10.47 -18.34
N TYR A 3 -19.30 -9.95 -19.42
CA TYR A 3 -20.49 -9.11 -19.39
C TYR A 3 -21.47 -9.56 -20.47
N ASN A 4 -22.72 -9.88 -20.09
CA ASN A 4 -23.67 -10.56 -20.98
C ASN A 4 -23.06 -11.83 -21.64
N GLY A 5 -22.24 -12.57 -20.90
CA GLY A 5 -21.53 -13.76 -21.41
C GLY A 5 -20.41 -13.48 -22.41
N LYS A 6 -20.09 -12.22 -22.73
CA LYS A 6 -18.97 -11.84 -23.60
C LYS A 6 -17.78 -11.38 -22.77
N GLN A 7 -16.57 -11.73 -23.22
CA GLN A 7 -15.34 -11.25 -22.60
C GLN A 7 -15.22 -9.73 -22.78
N VAL A 8 -14.97 -9.05 -21.65
CA VAL A 8 -14.69 -7.62 -21.61
C VAL A 8 -13.32 -7.44 -20.96
N GLU A 9 -12.45 -6.76 -21.70
CA GLU A 9 -11.17 -6.28 -21.19
C GLU A 9 -11.39 -5.01 -20.38
N LEU A 10 -10.71 -4.92 -19.24
CA LEU A 10 -10.74 -3.79 -18.33
C LEU A 10 -9.34 -3.16 -18.32
N THR A 11 -9.25 -1.87 -18.07
CA THR A 11 -7.96 -1.24 -17.77
C THR A 11 -7.46 -1.69 -16.39
N PRO A 12 -6.15 -1.55 -16.08
CA PRO A 12 -5.62 -1.98 -14.78
C PRO A 12 -6.38 -1.40 -13.57
N GLU A 13 -6.75 -0.11 -13.60
CA GLU A 13 -7.52 0.52 -12.53
C GLU A 13 -8.95 -0.04 -12.41
N GLN A 14 -9.59 -0.34 -13.53
CA GLN A 14 -10.93 -0.92 -13.56
C GLN A 14 -10.92 -2.38 -13.08
N GLU A 15 -9.88 -3.12 -13.46
CA GLU A 15 -9.66 -4.52 -13.07
C GLU A 15 -9.35 -4.64 -11.58
N GLU A 16 -8.61 -3.70 -10.99
CA GLU A 16 -8.31 -3.69 -9.56
C GLU A 16 -9.61 -3.64 -8.73
N VAL A 17 -10.53 -2.74 -9.10
CA VAL A 17 -11.84 -2.58 -8.45
C VAL A 17 -12.75 -3.79 -8.71
N ALA A 18 -12.73 -4.33 -9.92
CA ALA A 18 -13.45 -5.56 -10.25
C ALA A 18 -12.93 -6.75 -9.43
N THR A 19 -11.62 -6.82 -9.20
CA THR A 19 -10.96 -7.87 -8.39
C THR A 19 -11.36 -7.75 -6.93
N MET A 20 -11.40 -6.53 -6.36
CA MET A 20 -11.88 -6.32 -4.99
C MET A 20 -13.28 -6.90 -4.77
N PHE A 21 -14.20 -6.63 -5.71
CA PHE A 21 -15.55 -7.18 -5.65
C PHE A 21 -15.55 -8.71 -5.86
N ALA A 22 -14.80 -9.21 -6.84
CA ALA A 22 -14.70 -10.64 -7.13
C ALA A 22 -14.26 -11.45 -5.92
N VAL A 23 -13.27 -10.98 -5.16
CA VAL A 23 -12.78 -11.64 -3.93
C VAL A 23 -13.84 -11.70 -2.83
N MET A 24 -14.78 -10.76 -2.84
CA MET A 24 -15.87 -10.67 -1.85
C MET A 24 -17.17 -11.32 -2.32
N LYS A 25 -17.25 -11.85 -3.55
CA LYS A 25 -18.51 -12.30 -4.17
C LYS A 25 -19.28 -13.36 -3.35
N ASP A 26 -18.56 -14.19 -2.59
CA ASP A 26 -19.13 -15.28 -1.79
C ASP A 26 -19.48 -14.83 -0.35
N THR A 27 -19.23 -13.57 0.00
CA THR A 27 -19.58 -13.04 1.32
C THR A 27 -21.05 -12.59 1.35
N GLU A 28 -21.66 -12.64 2.53
CA GLU A 28 -23.04 -12.15 2.74
C GLU A 28 -23.21 -10.66 2.39
N PHE A 29 -22.13 -9.89 2.38
CA PHE A 29 -22.14 -8.47 2.00
C PHE A 29 -22.34 -8.27 0.50
N ALA A 30 -21.75 -9.11 -0.34
CA ALA A 30 -21.83 -8.98 -1.80
C ALA A 30 -23.25 -9.24 -2.34
N ALA A 31 -24.10 -9.94 -1.58
CA ALA A 31 -25.50 -10.14 -1.90
C ALA A 31 -26.41 -8.95 -1.52
N LYS A 32 -25.92 -8.00 -0.70
CA LYS A 32 -26.76 -6.89 -0.21
C LYS A 32 -27.03 -5.88 -1.33
N PRO A 33 -28.30 -5.55 -1.65
CA PRO A 33 -28.63 -4.61 -2.73
C PRO A 33 -27.96 -3.24 -2.58
N LYS A 34 -27.88 -2.74 -1.33
CA LYS A 34 -27.23 -1.44 -1.04
C LYS A 34 -25.73 -1.46 -1.31
N PHE A 35 -25.08 -2.59 -1.07
CA PHE A 35 -23.65 -2.76 -1.35
C PHE A 35 -23.40 -2.77 -2.86
N ILE A 36 -24.20 -3.53 -3.61
CA ILE A 36 -24.14 -3.60 -5.08
C ILE A 36 -24.39 -2.22 -5.70
N GLU A 37 -25.37 -1.47 -5.20
CA GLU A 37 -25.68 -0.12 -5.66
C GLU A 37 -24.49 0.83 -5.47
N ASN A 38 -23.90 0.85 -4.27
CA ASN A 38 -22.73 1.68 -3.98
C ASN A 38 -21.53 1.29 -4.85
N PHE A 39 -21.25 -0.01 -4.96
CA PHE A 39 -20.18 -0.53 -5.81
C PHE A 39 -20.36 -0.08 -7.27
N MET A 40 -21.54 -0.26 -7.87
CA MET A 40 -21.78 0.14 -9.26
C MET A 40 -21.71 1.64 -9.46
N LYS A 41 -22.13 2.43 -8.47
CA LYS A 41 -22.04 3.89 -8.54
C LYS A 41 -20.58 4.32 -8.67
N ASP A 42 -19.71 3.80 -7.81
CA ASP A 42 -18.30 4.16 -7.77
C ASP A 42 -17.55 3.57 -8.98
N TRP A 43 -17.80 2.30 -9.30
CA TRP A 43 -17.15 1.64 -10.41
C TRP A 43 -17.51 2.28 -11.76
N ARG A 44 -18.73 2.79 -11.95
CA ARG A 44 -19.12 3.51 -13.17
C ARG A 44 -18.33 4.80 -13.39
N VAL A 45 -17.87 5.46 -12.33
CA VAL A 45 -17.00 6.65 -12.44
C VAL A 45 -15.65 6.27 -13.05
N ILE A 46 -15.11 5.12 -12.66
CA ILE A 46 -13.80 4.59 -13.11
C ILE A 46 -13.92 3.98 -14.52
N LEU A 47 -15.02 3.30 -14.81
CA LEU A 47 -15.32 2.76 -16.14
C LEU A 47 -15.49 3.86 -17.19
N GLY A 48 -16.06 5.01 -16.80
CA GLY A 48 -16.36 6.12 -17.70
C GLY A 48 -17.71 5.97 -18.41
N LYS A 49 -18.15 7.05 -19.08
CA LYS A 49 -19.51 7.17 -19.65
C LYS A 49 -19.77 6.28 -20.87
N GLU A 50 -18.73 5.98 -21.66
CA GLU A 50 -18.82 5.22 -22.91
C GLU A 50 -18.64 3.69 -22.71
N HIS A 51 -18.46 3.23 -21.48
CA HIS A 51 -18.14 1.82 -21.23
C HIS A 51 -19.34 0.89 -21.49
N LEU A 52 -19.04 -0.34 -21.91
CA LEU A 52 -20.04 -1.38 -22.23
C LEU A 52 -20.84 -1.82 -20.99
N ILE A 53 -20.22 -1.76 -19.82
CA ILE A 53 -20.79 -2.19 -18.53
C ILE A 53 -21.68 -1.08 -17.97
N LYS A 54 -22.99 -1.31 -17.98
CA LYS A 54 -23.99 -0.34 -17.51
C LYS A 54 -24.80 -0.82 -16.31
N LYS A 55 -24.96 -2.13 -16.15
CA LYS A 55 -25.75 -2.77 -15.10
C LYS A 55 -24.93 -3.84 -14.39
N PHE A 56 -25.25 -4.13 -13.14
CA PHE A 56 -24.52 -5.13 -12.36
C PHE A 56 -24.90 -6.56 -12.75
N HIS A 57 -26.20 -6.82 -12.90
CA HIS A 57 -26.72 -8.17 -13.10
C HIS A 57 -26.07 -8.98 -14.24
N PRO A 58 -25.68 -8.37 -15.39
CA PRO A 58 -25.02 -9.09 -16.46
C PRO A 58 -23.50 -9.23 -16.29
N CYS A 59 -22.90 -8.68 -15.23
CA CYS A 59 -21.49 -8.86 -14.90
C CYS A 59 -21.27 -10.23 -14.26
N ASP A 60 -20.30 -10.98 -14.79
CA ASP A 60 -19.80 -12.19 -14.18
C ASP A 60 -18.31 -12.04 -13.85
N PHE A 61 -18.04 -12.07 -12.55
CA PHE A 61 -16.72 -11.91 -11.93
C PHE A 61 -16.02 -13.25 -11.66
N THR A 62 -16.65 -14.38 -11.96
CA THR A 62 -16.11 -15.73 -11.71
C THR A 62 -14.73 -15.95 -12.34
N PRO A 63 -14.45 -15.52 -13.60
CA PRO A 63 -13.11 -15.68 -14.15
C PRO A 63 -12.01 -14.94 -13.38
N ILE A 64 -12.32 -13.75 -12.83
CA ILE A 64 -11.37 -12.97 -12.02
C ILE A 64 -11.17 -13.66 -10.66
N TYR A 65 -12.26 -14.14 -10.06
CA TYR A 65 -12.20 -14.86 -8.79
C TYR A 65 -11.36 -16.13 -8.88
N ASP A 66 -11.61 -16.96 -9.91
CA ASP A 66 -10.90 -18.23 -10.10
C ASP A 66 -9.41 -18.01 -10.36
N TRP A 67 -9.08 -17.00 -11.18
CA TRP A 67 -7.69 -16.60 -11.39
C TRP A 67 -7.02 -16.18 -10.07
N HIS A 68 -7.70 -15.37 -9.26
CA HIS A 68 -7.16 -14.91 -7.98
C HIS A 68 -6.97 -16.06 -6.98
N GLN A 69 -7.91 -17.01 -6.90
CA GLN A 69 -7.74 -18.20 -6.05
C GLN A 69 -6.56 -19.05 -6.51
N ASN A 70 -6.43 -19.29 -7.82
CA ASN A 70 -5.28 -20.00 -8.39
C ASN A 70 -3.95 -19.29 -8.11
N GLU A 71 -3.90 -17.97 -8.21
CA GLU A 71 -2.74 -17.15 -7.82
C GLU A 71 -2.41 -17.31 -6.33
N LYS A 72 -3.42 -17.29 -5.45
CA LYS A 72 -3.21 -17.53 -4.01
C LYS A 72 -2.69 -18.93 -3.74
N ASP A 73 -3.23 -19.95 -4.40
CA ASP A 73 -2.84 -21.34 -4.17
C ASP A 73 -1.46 -21.64 -4.74
N LYS A 74 -1.11 -21.07 -5.90
CA LYS A 74 0.28 -21.05 -6.41
C LYS A 74 1.22 -20.41 -5.40
N LYS A 75 0.86 -19.23 -4.86
CA LYS A 75 1.67 -18.56 -3.82
C LYS A 75 1.80 -19.39 -2.55
N LYS A 76 0.77 -20.15 -2.16
CA LYS A 76 0.84 -21.09 -1.03
C LYS A 76 1.77 -22.27 -1.33
N GLN A 77 1.77 -22.77 -2.57
CA GLN A 77 2.63 -23.88 -3.00
C GLN A 77 4.10 -23.47 -3.19
N LEU A 78 4.40 -22.18 -3.42
CA LEU A 78 5.77 -21.69 -3.45
C LEU A 78 6.51 -22.03 -2.16
N SER A 79 7.68 -22.65 -2.29
CA SER A 79 8.56 -22.96 -1.18
C SER A 79 9.08 -21.69 -0.49
N ALA A 80 9.55 -21.83 0.75
CA ALA A 80 10.13 -20.70 1.49
C ALA A 80 11.34 -20.07 0.76
N GLN A 81 12.13 -20.87 0.04
CA GLN A 81 13.25 -20.39 -0.77
C GLN A 81 12.79 -19.59 -1.98
N GLU A 82 11.82 -20.09 -2.75
CA GLU A 82 11.30 -19.38 -3.94
C GLU A 82 10.61 -18.07 -3.59
N ARG A 83 9.85 -18.05 -2.48
CA ARG A 83 9.24 -16.79 -1.97
C ARG A 83 10.29 -15.75 -1.58
N LYS A 84 11.42 -16.18 -1.02
CA LYS A 84 12.52 -15.29 -0.64
C LYS A 84 13.22 -14.74 -1.88
N ALA A 85 13.52 -15.59 -2.86
CA ALA A 85 14.14 -15.18 -4.13
C ALA A 85 13.26 -14.17 -4.89
N LEU A 86 11.95 -14.42 -5.01
CA LEU A 86 11.02 -13.53 -5.70
C LEU A 86 10.91 -12.15 -5.04
N LYS A 87 11.02 -12.11 -3.70
CA LYS A 87 10.99 -10.85 -2.93
C LYS A 87 12.28 -10.06 -3.12
N GLU A 88 13.42 -10.73 -3.19
CA GLU A 88 14.72 -10.12 -3.44
C GLU A 88 14.85 -9.59 -4.87
N GLU A 89 14.29 -10.31 -5.84
CA GLU A 89 14.23 -9.85 -7.24
C GLU A 89 13.32 -8.63 -7.41
N LYS A 90 12.13 -8.62 -6.78
CA LYS A 90 11.26 -7.44 -6.78
C LYS A 90 11.93 -6.23 -6.14
N LEU A 91 12.65 -6.41 -5.04
CA LEU A 91 13.40 -5.32 -4.40
C LEU A 91 14.50 -4.77 -5.33
N LYS A 92 15.23 -5.65 -6.02
CA LYS A 92 16.23 -5.26 -7.03
C LYS A 92 15.62 -4.56 -8.23
N GLN A 93 14.43 -4.96 -8.68
CA GLN A 93 13.72 -4.26 -9.76
C GLN A 93 13.25 -2.87 -9.31
N GLU A 94 12.69 -2.75 -8.11
CA GLU A 94 12.24 -1.48 -7.55
C GLU A 94 13.40 -0.50 -7.33
N GLU A 95 14.56 -0.99 -6.90
CA GLU A 95 15.81 -0.21 -6.78
C GLU A 95 16.39 0.21 -8.15
N ARG A 96 16.14 -0.58 -9.20
CA ARG A 96 16.60 -0.28 -10.56
C ARG A 96 15.71 0.76 -11.28
N VAL A 97 14.52 1.06 -10.76
CA VAL A 97 13.65 2.15 -11.21
C VAL A 97 13.97 3.42 -10.42
N GLU A 98 15.23 3.84 -10.38
CA GLU A 98 15.51 5.26 -10.19
C GLU A 98 15.17 6.00 -11.49
N PRO A 99 14.37 7.08 -11.47
CA PRO A 99 13.96 7.75 -12.69
C PRO A 99 15.19 8.37 -13.40
N PRO A 100 15.52 7.94 -14.64
CA PRO A 100 16.57 8.58 -15.40
C PRO A 100 16.08 9.98 -15.79
N GLY A 101 16.65 11.02 -15.17
CA GLY A 101 16.35 12.40 -15.54
C GLY A 101 16.37 13.45 -14.41
N LEU A 102 16.50 13.05 -13.14
CA LEU A 102 16.69 14.03 -12.06
C LEU A 102 18.11 14.61 -12.06
N GLU A 103 19.12 13.80 -12.36
CA GLU A 103 20.52 14.25 -12.38
C GLU A 103 20.82 15.26 -13.49
N THR A 104 20.27 15.06 -14.70
CA THR A 104 20.53 15.93 -15.85
C THR A 104 19.96 17.34 -15.63
N ASN A 105 18.80 17.45 -14.98
CA ASN A 105 18.18 18.72 -14.61
C ASN A 105 18.93 19.42 -13.46
N LEU A 106 19.40 18.69 -12.45
CA LEU A 106 20.23 19.26 -11.36
C LEU A 106 21.58 19.76 -11.87
N HIS A 107 22.20 19.08 -12.84
CA HIS A 107 23.49 19.48 -13.41
C HIS A 107 23.40 20.77 -14.22
N GLY A 108 22.27 21.01 -14.90
CA GLY A 108 22.00 22.26 -15.62
C GLY A 108 21.85 23.46 -14.69
N VAL A 109 21.16 23.29 -13.55
CA VAL A 109 20.98 24.33 -12.52
C VAL A 109 22.29 24.64 -11.78
N ARG A 110 23.10 23.61 -11.48
CA ARG A 110 24.41 23.77 -10.81
C ARG A 110 25.48 24.44 -11.68
N LYS A 111 25.36 24.38 -13.02
CA LYS A 111 26.29 25.04 -13.95
C LYS A 111 25.92 26.49 -14.30
N GLY A 112 25.01 27.12 -13.55
CA GLY A 112 24.73 28.56 -13.67
C GLY A 112 24.24 28.99 -15.06
N LYS A 113 23.67 28.06 -15.86
CA LYS A 113 22.98 28.46 -17.08
C LYS A 113 21.69 29.15 -16.67
N ALA A 114 21.60 30.44 -17.01
CA ALA A 114 20.36 31.21 -16.91
C ALA A 114 19.20 30.38 -17.50
N PRO A 115 17.97 30.51 -16.97
CA PRO A 115 16.81 29.81 -17.53
C PRO A 115 16.78 30.01 -19.04
N LEU A 116 16.71 28.91 -19.79
CA LEU A 116 16.54 28.92 -21.24
C LEU A 116 15.54 30.02 -21.60
N GLN A 117 16.00 31.05 -22.32
CA GLN A 117 15.10 31.94 -23.01
C GLN A 117 14.35 31.04 -24.00
N LEU A 118 13.08 30.76 -23.67
CA LEU A 118 12.12 30.30 -24.66
C LEU A 118 12.00 31.45 -25.65
N ASP A 119 12.61 31.27 -26.81
CA ASP A 119 12.40 32.13 -27.96
C ASP A 119 10.89 32.29 -28.16
N ALA A 120 10.49 33.55 -28.24
CA ALA A 120 9.10 33.95 -28.27
C ALA A 120 8.48 33.52 -29.60
N ASP A 121 7.50 32.62 -29.54
CA ASP A 121 6.46 32.56 -30.56
C ASP A 121 5.10 32.27 -29.92
N ASP A 122 4.08 32.92 -30.48
CA ASP A 122 2.64 32.86 -30.16
C ASP A 122 2.16 33.40 -28.79
N GLY A 123 2.05 34.73 -28.71
CA GLY A 123 0.77 35.41 -28.42
C GLY A 123 -0.03 35.12 -27.14
N LYS A 124 0.50 34.42 -26.12
CA LYS A 124 -0.21 34.19 -24.84
C LYS A 124 0.35 35.08 -23.72
N PRO A 125 -0.50 35.78 -22.93
CA PRO A 125 -0.03 36.64 -21.86
C PRO A 125 0.68 35.81 -20.79
N LYS A 126 1.99 36.06 -20.60
CA LYS A 126 2.79 35.48 -19.52
C LYS A 126 2.17 35.89 -18.18
N LYS A 127 1.56 34.94 -17.45
CA LYS A 127 1.07 35.16 -16.08
C LYS A 127 2.23 35.66 -15.22
N LYS A 128 2.19 36.93 -14.80
CA LYS A 128 3.17 37.48 -13.85
C LYS A 128 3.01 36.77 -12.51
N PHE A 129 4.05 36.03 -12.11
CA PHE A 129 4.05 35.31 -10.85
C PHE A 129 4.20 36.31 -9.71
N THR A 130 3.21 36.40 -8.82
CA THR A 130 3.27 37.35 -7.69
C THR A 130 4.18 36.81 -6.58
N PRO A 131 4.75 37.68 -5.73
CA PRO A 131 5.53 37.25 -4.56
C PRO A 131 4.76 36.28 -3.66
N GLU A 132 3.45 36.45 -3.51
CA GLU A 132 2.58 35.54 -2.75
C GLU A 132 2.43 34.15 -3.39
N MET A 133 2.51 34.05 -4.73
CA MET A 133 2.48 32.77 -5.42
C MET A 133 3.81 32.03 -5.22
N TYR A 134 4.94 32.75 -5.18
CA TYR A 134 6.25 32.17 -4.84
C TYR A 134 6.25 31.63 -3.41
N ASP A 135 5.75 32.39 -2.44
CA ASP A 135 5.66 31.95 -1.05
C ASP A 135 4.77 30.70 -0.88
N ARG A 136 3.61 30.67 -1.54
CA ARG A 136 2.74 29.48 -1.57
C ARG A 136 3.41 28.27 -2.20
N LEU A 137 4.18 28.46 -3.27
CA LEU A 137 4.89 27.37 -3.93
C LEU A 137 6.04 26.85 -3.04
N GLN A 138 6.79 27.75 -2.42
CA GLN A 138 7.87 27.43 -1.49
C GLN A 138 7.35 26.64 -0.28
N LYS A 139 6.21 27.06 0.28
CA LYS A 139 5.56 26.35 1.38
C LYS A 139 5.13 24.93 0.98
N LYS A 140 4.63 24.74 -0.25
CA LYS A 140 4.28 23.40 -0.77
C LYS A 140 5.53 22.54 -1.00
N ILE A 141 6.62 23.12 -1.49
CA ILE A 141 7.91 22.44 -1.66
C ILE A 141 8.41 21.94 -0.31
N ASN A 142 8.50 22.80 0.69
CA ASN A 142 8.98 22.43 2.02
C ASN A 142 8.10 21.35 2.65
N LEU A 143 6.78 21.49 2.58
CA LEU A 143 5.85 20.47 3.07
C LEU A 143 6.04 19.11 2.39
N THR A 144 6.40 19.11 1.10
CA THR A 144 6.65 17.88 0.35
C THR A 144 8.00 17.27 0.74
N LEU A 145 9.03 18.08 0.94
CA LEU A 145 10.34 17.64 1.44
C LEU A 145 10.22 17.00 2.83
N ASP A 146 9.47 17.61 3.76
CA ASP A 146 9.24 17.05 5.09
C ASP A 146 8.53 15.68 5.02
N LYS A 147 7.59 15.52 4.10
CA LYS A 147 6.90 14.23 3.86
C LYS A 147 7.84 13.18 3.28
N ILE A 148 8.72 13.57 2.35
CA ILE A 148 9.73 12.69 1.78
C ILE A 148 10.67 12.21 2.89
N GLU A 149 11.17 13.12 3.72
CA GLU A 149 12.08 12.80 4.82
C GLU A 149 11.42 11.87 5.84
N LYS A 150 10.17 12.16 6.22
CA LYS A 150 9.39 11.26 7.10
C LYS A 150 9.21 9.88 6.48
N THR A 151 8.85 9.81 5.20
CA THR A 151 8.65 8.54 4.50
C THR A 151 9.96 7.76 4.44
N GLN A 152 11.08 8.44 4.19
CA GLN A 152 12.41 7.83 4.18
C GLN A 152 12.76 7.23 5.55
N ARG A 153 12.56 7.98 6.64
CA ARG A 153 12.74 7.47 8.01
C ARG A 153 11.87 6.26 8.31
N ASP A 154 10.59 6.29 7.93
CA ASP A 154 9.68 5.17 8.13
C ASP A 154 10.10 3.93 7.31
N MET A 155 10.63 4.12 6.10
CA MET A 155 11.17 3.05 5.27
C MET A 155 12.42 2.43 5.87
N ASP A 156 13.36 3.25 6.33
CA ASP A 156 14.62 2.78 6.90
C ASP A 156 14.37 2.05 8.22
N LEU A 157 13.48 2.58 9.08
CA LEU A 157 12.99 1.86 10.26
C LEU A 157 12.37 0.51 9.87
N LYS A 158 11.54 0.44 8.84
CA LYS A 158 10.99 -0.84 8.35
C LYS A 158 12.06 -1.79 7.81
N LYS A 159 13.16 -1.29 7.23
CA LYS A 159 14.27 -2.13 6.75
C LYS A 159 15.07 -2.70 7.92
N GLU A 160 15.38 -1.90 8.93
CA GLU A 160 16.05 -2.35 10.16
C GLU A 160 15.18 -3.33 10.97
N LEU A 161 13.87 -3.11 11.00
CA LEU A 161 12.92 -4.04 11.64
C LEU A 161 12.68 -5.32 10.84
N LYS A 162 13.07 -5.38 9.55
CA LYS A 162 12.97 -6.62 8.73
C LYS A 162 14.13 -7.58 9.00
N THR A 163 15.31 -7.06 9.35
CA THR A 163 16.49 -7.89 9.65
C THR A 163 16.41 -8.45 11.07
N THR A 164 15.71 -7.77 11.97
CA THR A 164 15.35 -8.26 13.30
C THR A 164 14.01 -8.99 13.23
N ALA A 165 14.02 -10.33 13.20
CA ALA A 165 12.80 -11.14 13.13
C ALA A 165 12.00 -11.09 14.46
N LEU A 166 11.43 -9.93 14.80
CA LEU A 166 10.75 -9.62 16.06
C LEU A 166 9.59 -10.57 16.35
N GLY A 167 8.88 -11.05 15.32
CA GLY A 167 7.82 -12.06 15.50
C GLY A 167 8.35 -13.39 16.01
N THR A 168 9.53 -13.81 15.52
CA THR A 168 10.19 -15.05 15.92
C THR A 168 10.86 -14.90 17.28
N SER A 169 11.58 -13.79 17.52
CA SER A 169 12.24 -13.54 18.80
C SER A 169 11.24 -13.40 19.95
N LYS A 170 10.14 -12.68 19.75
CA LYS A 170 9.08 -12.48 20.75
C LYS A 170 8.29 -13.74 21.09
N THR A 171 8.20 -14.70 20.17
CA THR A 171 7.41 -15.92 20.37
C THR A 171 8.27 -17.11 20.80
N ASN A 172 9.55 -17.15 20.43
CA ASN A 172 10.39 -18.34 20.60
C ASN A 172 11.57 -18.15 21.57
N TYR A 173 12.00 -16.91 21.86
CA TYR A 173 13.23 -16.66 22.63
C TYR A 173 13.03 -15.77 23.85
N LEU A 174 11.93 -15.03 23.92
CA LEU A 174 11.59 -14.18 25.07
C LEU A 174 10.58 -14.91 25.95
N ASP A 175 10.92 -15.12 27.23
CA ASP A 175 9.97 -15.67 28.20
C ASP A 175 8.80 -14.69 28.38
N PRO A 176 7.56 -15.06 28.07
CA PRO A 176 6.43 -14.15 28.12
C PRO A 176 6.19 -13.58 29.53
N ARG A 177 6.65 -14.28 30.59
CA ARG A 177 6.56 -13.82 31.98
C ARG A 177 7.31 -12.50 32.21
N ILE A 178 8.47 -12.32 31.58
CA ILE A 178 9.26 -11.08 31.66
C ILE A 178 8.44 -9.90 31.13
N SER A 179 7.77 -10.10 29.99
CA SER A 179 6.93 -9.06 29.39
C SER A 179 5.66 -8.79 30.21
N VAL A 180 5.06 -9.82 30.81
CA VAL A 180 3.88 -9.67 31.67
C VAL A 180 4.22 -8.95 32.97
N ALA A 181 5.32 -9.31 33.64
CA ALA A 181 5.79 -8.64 34.86
C ALA A 181 6.06 -7.15 34.61
N TRP A 182 6.75 -6.83 33.50
CA TRP A 182 6.97 -5.43 33.08
C TRP A 182 5.66 -4.67 32.83
N CYS A 183 4.68 -5.30 32.14
CA CYS A 183 3.38 -4.69 31.90
C CYS A 183 2.61 -4.42 33.19
N LYS A 184 2.62 -5.35 34.15
CA LYS A 184 1.99 -5.17 35.47
C LYS A 184 2.67 -4.05 36.27
N ARG A 185 4.00 -3.99 36.25
CA ARG A 185 4.79 -2.99 36.99
C ARG A 185 4.61 -1.56 36.47
N HIS A 186 4.45 -1.40 35.15
CA HIS A 186 4.35 -0.09 34.50
C HIS A 186 2.93 0.27 34.04
N GLU A 187 1.92 -0.48 34.49
CA GLU A 187 0.51 -0.28 34.13
C GLU A 187 0.26 -0.23 32.61
N VAL A 188 1.03 -1.01 31.84
CA VAL A 188 0.91 -1.06 30.38
C VAL A 188 -0.11 -2.15 30.00
N PRO A 189 -1.13 -1.84 29.19
CA PRO A 189 -2.10 -2.84 28.74
C PRO A 189 -1.43 -3.95 27.94
N ILE A 190 -1.60 -5.21 28.38
CA ILE A 190 -0.91 -6.38 27.82
C ILE A 190 -1.29 -6.63 26.35
N GLU A 191 -2.46 -6.17 25.91
CA GLU A 191 -2.95 -6.27 24.53
C GLU A 191 -2.17 -5.39 23.56
N LYS A 192 -1.42 -4.39 24.07
CA LYS A 192 -0.49 -3.60 23.26
C LYS A 192 0.80 -4.35 22.97
N ILE A 193 1.16 -5.31 23.83
CA ILE A 193 2.36 -6.14 23.68
C ILE A 193 1.98 -7.45 22.98
N PHE A 194 0.99 -8.20 23.43
CA PHE A 194 0.61 -9.48 22.81
C PHE A 194 -0.73 -9.38 22.08
N ASN A 195 -0.80 -9.95 20.87
CA ASN A 195 -2.07 -10.10 20.17
C ASN A 195 -2.92 -11.22 20.81
N LYS A 196 -4.21 -11.29 20.49
CA LYS A 196 -5.15 -12.29 21.05
C LYS A 196 -4.66 -13.74 20.93
N SER A 197 -4.01 -14.09 19.82
CA SER A 197 -3.49 -15.45 19.61
C SER A 197 -2.32 -15.78 20.54
N LEU A 198 -1.43 -14.82 20.80
CA LEU A 198 -0.29 -15.01 21.71
C LEU A 198 -0.75 -15.00 23.17
N LEU A 199 -1.75 -14.17 23.52
CA LEU A 199 -2.37 -14.17 24.84
C LEU A 199 -2.98 -15.53 25.18
N ALA A 200 -3.67 -16.17 24.22
CA ALA A 200 -4.22 -17.51 24.41
C ALA A 200 -3.12 -18.57 24.59
N LYS A 201 -2.02 -18.47 23.83
CA LYS A 201 -0.87 -19.39 23.90
C LYS A 201 -0.12 -19.28 25.24
N PHE A 202 -0.03 -18.08 25.80
CA PHE A 202 0.68 -17.77 27.03
C PHE A 202 -0.27 -17.49 28.19
N ALA A 203 -1.49 -18.04 28.19
CA ALA A 203 -2.45 -17.81 29.28
C ALA A 203 -1.86 -18.19 30.66
N TRP A 204 -0.98 -19.19 30.70
CA TRP A 204 -0.25 -19.62 31.90
C TRP A 204 0.70 -18.56 32.48
N THR A 205 1.04 -17.50 31.75
CA THR A 205 1.92 -16.42 32.25
C THR A 205 1.17 -15.29 32.93
N MET A 206 -0.17 -15.31 32.98
CA MET A 206 -0.96 -14.18 33.49
C MET A 206 -0.90 -14.02 35.01
N ASP A 207 -0.58 -15.08 35.74
CA ASP A 207 -0.55 -15.10 37.22
C ASP A 207 0.82 -14.71 37.80
N VAL A 208 1.75 -14.24 36.96
CA VAL A 208 3.12 -13.86 37.37
C VAL A 208 3.10 -12.61 38.26
N ASP A 209 3.83 -12.65 39.37
CA ASP A 209 3.99 -11.48 40.24
C ASP A 209 4.82 -10.37 39.56
N PRO A 210 4.48 -9.09 39.76
CA PRO A 210 5.19 -7.98 39.13
C PRO A 210 6.67 -7.86 39.55
N ASP A 211 7.05 -8.51 40.66
CA ASP A 211 8.40 -8.50 41.24
C ASP A 211 9.15 -9.82 41.04
N SER A 212 8.62 -10.77 40.25
CA SER A 212 9.37 -12.00 39.94
C SER A 212 10.43 -11.72 38.88
N ASP A 213 11.70 -11.72 39.26
CA ASP A 213 12.86 -11.70 38.35
C ASP A 213 13.04 -13.04 37.61
#